data_AF-A0A8J6F9J2-F1
#
_entry.id   AF-A0A8J6F9J2-F1
#
_cell.length_a   1.000
_cell.length_b   1.000
_cell.length_c   1.000
_cell.angle_alpha   90.00
_cell.angle_beta   90.00
_cell.angle_gamma   90.00
#
_symmetry.space_group_name_H-M   'P 1'
#
loop_
_entity.id
_entity.type
_entity.pdbx_description
1 polymer ?
#
loop_
_entity_poly.entity_id
_entity_poly.type
_entity_poly.pdbx_seq_one_letter_code
_entity_poly.pdbx_strand_id
1 'polypeptide(L)'
;MAAVIAICRAAARTFSPAPAFGLLYPCNRTILGSLPVCGLRRLQSPPERGISDKRFNVPPSAEDVARPVGVCTMMRLPYQESAEGLNAAFIGVPLDTGTSNRPGARQGHCRIFGPRHIRAESAMIRRYNATTRAAPYNSLVVADIGDVNVNLYDLKKSCQRIREAYQKIMGAGCVPLTLGGDHTITYPILQAAAEKHGPVGLIHVDAHTDTGEQALGEKIYHGTPFRRCVDEGLLDCKRVVQIGIRGSCYNCWLKSLVPLMSEVRQQMGDKPVYLSFDIDGIDPSFAPGTGTPEIGGLTTHQALEIIRGCRGLNLVGCDLVEVAPVYDLSGNTALTAANLLFEMLCVLPGVQAC
;
A
#
# COMPACT_ATOMS: atom_id res chain seq x y z
N MET A 1 17.43 -14.03 13.10
CA MET A 1 17.06 -13.05 12.06
C MET A 1 16.60 -13.84 10.85
N ALA A 2 15.32 -14.21 10.82
CA ALA A 2 14.72 -14.99 9.75
C ALA A 2 13.43 -14.28 9.33
N ALA A 3 13.57 -13.30 8.45
CA ALA A 3 12.47 -12.63 7.77
C ALA A 3 12.81 -12.57 6.28
N VAL A 4 13.03 -13.73 5.66
CA VAL A 4 13.45 -13.80 4.27
C VAL A 4 12.90 -15.08 3.62
N ILE A 5 11.91 -14.90 2.73
CA ILE A 5 11.53 -15.78 1.61
C ILE A 5 10.85 -17.11 1.99
N ALA A 6 9.53 -17.20 1.77
CA ALA A 6 8.77 -18.45 1.83
C ALA A 6 8.11 -18.90 0.51
N ILE A 7 8.13 -18.10 -0.57
CA ILE A 7 7.30 -18.45 -1.75
C ILE A 7 7.94 -19.51 -2.68
N CYS A 8 9.28 -19.66 -2.74
CA CYS A 8 9.89 -20.51 -3.79
C CYS A 8 10.86 -21.61 -3.32
N ARG A 9 11.02 -21.87 -2.01
CA ARG A 9 11.87 -22.98 -1.52
C ARG A 9 11.11 -24.24 -1.08
N ALA A 10 9.83 -24.37 -1.44
CA ALA A 10 9.08 -25.62 -1.28
C ALA A 10 9.36 -26.62 -2.42
N ALA A 11 10.64 -26.83 -2.74
CA ALA A 11 11.11 -27.98 -3.49
C ALA A 11 12.51 -28.32 -2.94
N ALA A 12 12.58 -29.43 -2.21
CA ALA A 12 13.78 -30.06 -1.67
C ALA A 12 14.34 -29.54 -0.32
N ARG A 13 13.98 -30.32 0.72
CA ARG A 13 14.82 -30.85 1.82
C ARG A 13 14.60 -30.31 3.24
N THR A 14 14.51 -31.30 4.11
CA THR A 14 14.38 -31.36 5.58
C THR A 14 15.53 -30.67 6.31
N PHE A 15 15.24 -29.92 7.38
CA PHE A 15 16.23 -29.35 8.30
C PHE A 15 16.01 -29.84 9.74
N SER A 16 17.10 -30.27 10.37
CA SER A 16 17.24 -30.60 11.79
C SER A 16 17.97 -29.43 12.50
N PRO A 17 17.73 -29.12 13.79
CA PRO A 17 18.21 -27.91 14.43
C PRO A 17 19.60 -28.06 15.05
N ALA A 18 20.37 -26.96 15.09
CA ALA A 18 21.59 -26.83 15.88
C ALA A 18 21.51 -25.56 16.78
N PRO A 19 22.22 -25.51 17.93
CA PRO A 19 21.80 -24.73 19.09
C PRO A 19 22.49 -23.35 19.24
N ALA A 20 21.97 -22.60 20.23
CA ALA A 20 22.22 -21.21 20.54
C ALA A 20 23.61 -20.89 21.12
N PHE A 21 24.15 -19.72 20.76
CA PHE A 21 25.29 -19.08 21.42
C PHE A 21 24.83 -17.86 22.22
N GLY A 22 25.26 -17.79 23.48
CA GLY A 22 24.99 -16.70 24.41
C GLY A 22 25.90 -15.48 24.19
N LEU A 23 25.38 -14.30 24.50
CA LEU A 23 26.12 -13.03 24.50
C LEU A 23 25.90 -12.33 25.85
N LEU A 24 26.99 -12.18 26.59
CA LEU A 24 27.15 -11.30 27.75
C LEU A 24 27.64 -9.94 27.25
N TYR A 25 27.01 -8.84 27.68
CA TYR A 25 27.63 -7.51 27.71
C TYR A 25 27.23 -6.79 29.00
N PRO A 26 28.16 -6.12 29.70
CA PRO A 26 27.88 -5.42 30.95
C PRO A 26 27.31 -4.02 30.71
N CYS A 27 26.40 -3.64 31.61
CA CYS A 27 25.81 -2.33 31.81
C CYS A 27 26.83 -1.37 32.46
N ASN A 28 26.92 -0.12 31.99
CA ASN A 28 27.55 0.93 32.78
C ASN A 28 26.80 2.27 32.69
N ARG A 29 26.82 2.98 33.82
CA ARG A 29 25.95 4.07 34.28
C ARG A 29 26.19 5.44 33.63
N THR A 30 25.08 6.15 33.46
CA THR A 30 24.76 7.55 33.84
C THR A 30 25.82 8.65 33.74
N ILE A 31 25.52 9.70 32.96
CA ILE A 31 25.82 11.11 33.32
C ILE A 31 24.64 12.00 32.88
N LEU A 32 24.01 12.69 33.84
CA LEU A 32 23.09 13.81 33.62
C LEU A 32 23.87 15.03 33.15
N GLY A 33 23.41 15.67 32.08
CA GLY A 33 23.89 16.98 31.60
C GLY A 33 22.72 17.86 31.19
N SER A 34 22.65 19.05 31.78
CA SER A 34 21.62 20.08 31.65
C SER A 34 21.49 20.66 30.23
N LEU A 35 20.25 20.76 29.74
CA LEU A 35 19.89 21.39 28.46
C LEU A 35 19.62 22.90 28.64
N PRO A 36 20.19 23.80 27.81
CA PRO A 36 19.77 25.19 27.76
C PRO A 36 18.54 25.38 26.85
N VAL A 37 17.63 26.22 27.31
CA VAL A 37 16.40 26.65 26.62
C VAL A 37 16.79 27.54 25.43
N CYS A 38 16.58 27.06 24.21
CA CYS A 38 16.84 27.81 22.98
C CYS A 38 15.57 28.54 22.52
N GLY A 39 15.68 29.86 22.35
CA GLY A 39 14.57 30.78 22.11
C GLY A 39 13.84 30.60 20.78
N LEU A 40 12.56 31.01 20.80
CA LEU A 40 11.64 31.10 19.66
C LEU A 40 12.25 31.90 18.49
N ARG A 41 12.66 31.22 17.42
CA ARG A 41 12.85 31.85 16.11
C ARG A 41 11.51 31.92 15.40
N ARG A 42 11.14 33.12 14.94
CA ARG A 42 10.01 33.36 14.02
C ARG A 42 10.14 32.42 12.82
N LEU A 43 9.06 31.72 12.49
CA LEU A 43 8.88 31.03 11.22
C LEU A 43 9.08 32.06 10.09
N GLN A 44 10.19 31.95 9.36
CA GLN A 44 10.37 32.66 8.11
C GLN A 44 9.41 32.06 7.10
N SER A 45 8.71 32.92 6.36
CA SER A 45 7.86 32.55 5.23
C SER A 45 8.64 31.68 4.24
N PRO A 46 8.01 30.63 3.66
CA PRO A 46 8.69 29.76 2.72
C PRO A 46 9.22 30.56 1.52
N PRO A 47 10.38 30.18 0.96
CA PRO A 47 10.98 30.89 -0.15
C PRO A 47 10.11 30.72 -1.40
N GLU A 48 9.72 31.84 -2.03
CA GLU A 48 9.18 31.83 -3.39
C GLU A 48 10.26 31.29 -4.33
N ARG A 49 10.06 30.09 -4.87
CA ARG A 49 10.93 29.50 -5.90
C ARG A 49 10.21 29.50 -7.25
N GLY A 50 10.98 29.87 -8.27
CA GLY A 50 10.55 30.09 -9.64
C GLY A 50 9.62 29.02 -10.20
N ILE A 51 8.55 29.51 -10.82
CA ILE A 51 7.49 28.74 -11.46
C ILE A 51 8.09 28.03 -12.67
N SER A 52 8.28 26.71 -12.57
CA SER A 52 8.24 25.88 -13.78
C SER A 52 6.80 25.91 -14.30
N ASP A 53 6.59 26.11 -15.60
CA ASP A 53 5.26 26.16 -16.28
C ASP A 53 4.38 24.89 -16.12
N LYS A 54 4.83 23.89 -15.35
CA LYS A 54 4.03 22.71 -15.01
C LYS A 54 3.04 23.05 -13.90
N ARG A 55 1.76 23.11 -14.25
CA ARG A 55 0.66 23.25 -13.31
C ARG A 55 0.43 21.92 -12.58
N PHE A 56 0.72 21.88 -11.29
CA PHE A 56 0.42 20.72 -10.45
C PHE A 56 -1.02 20.77 -9.90
N ASN A 57 -1.60 19.60 -9.68
CA ASN A 57 -2.89 19.46 -9.01
C ASN A 57 -2.67 19.47 -7.49
N VAL A 58 -3.09 20.55 -6.83
CA VAL A 58 -2.91 20.73 -5.40
C VAL A 58 -4.28 20.69 -4.71
N PRO A 59 -4.47 19.85 -3.66
CA PRO A 59 -5.70 19.84 -2.88
C PRO A 59 -6.03 21.22 -2.28
N PRO A 60 -7.31 21.62 -2.16
CA PRO A 60 -7.70 22.89 -1.54
C PRO A 60 -7.20 23.00 -0.09
N SER A 61 -6.81 24.21 0.33
CA SER A 61 -6.33 24.45 1.69
C SER A 61 -7.50 24.37 2.66
N ALA A 62 -7.26 23.83 3.86
CA ALA A 62 -8.26 23.87 4.92
C ALA A 62 -8.45 25.28 5.51
N GLU A 63 -7.56 26.22 5.17
CA GLU A 63 -7.70 27.65 5.50
C GLU A 63 -8.78 28.32 4.64
N ASP A 64 -8.96 27.85 3.40
CA ASP A 64 -9.88 28.46 2.42
C ASP A 64 -11.19 27.67 2.27
N VAL A 65 -11.12 26.34 2.36
CA VAL A 65 -12.27 25.46 2.12
C VAL A 65 -12.42 24.47 3.27
N ALA A 66 -13.55 24.57 3.99
CA ALA A 66 -13.87 23.64 5.07
C ALA A 66 -13.79 22.18 4.60
N ARG A 67 -13.21 21.32 5.45
CA ARG A 67 -12.97 19.91 5.12
C ARG A 67 -14.24 19.08 4.87
N PRO A 68 -15.38 19.35 5.54
CA PRO A 68 -16.61 18.60 5.30
C PRO A 68 -17.30 18.91 3.95
N VAL A 69 -16.83 19.88 3.16
CA VAL A 69 -17.49 20.30 1.90
C VAL A 69 -16.68 19.97 0.65
N GLY A 70 -17.35 19.97 -0.50
CA GLY A 70 -16.76 19.74 -1.81
C GLY A 70 -16.97 18.32 -2.32
N VAL A 71 -16.44 18.05 -3.52
CA VAL A 71 -16.54 16.73 -4.15
C VAL A 71 -15.65 15.74 -3.40
N CYS A 72 -16.20 14.56 -3.08
CA CYS A 72 -15.54 13.51 -2.31
C CYS A 72 -14.60 12.64 -3.18
N THR A 73 -13.63 13.27 -3.84
CA THR A 73 -12.51 12.59 -4.52
C THR A 73 -11.38 12.28 -3.52
N MET A 74 -10.49 11.39 -3.90
CA MET A 74 -9.33 11.01 -3.11
C MET A 74 -8.47 12.24 -2.79
N MET A 75 -8.31 12.53 -1.50
CA MET A 75 -7.59 13.70 -0.97
C MET A 75 -8.06 15.04 -1.54
N ARG A 76 -9.32 15.11 -2.01
CA ARG A 76 -9.91 16.31 -2.64
C ARG A 76 -9.16 16.78 -3.89
N LEU A 77 -8.51 15.86 -4.60
CA LEU A 77 -7.90 16.13 -5.91
C LEU A 77 -8.96 16.33 -7.00
N PRO A 78 -8.65 17.00 -8.12
CA PRO A 78 -9.56 17.05 -9.24
C PRO A 78 -9.87 15.63 -9.76
N TYR A 79 -11.11 15.44 -10.21
CA TYR A 79 -11.51 14.26 -10.97
C TYR A 79 -11.06 14.41 -12.43
N GLN A 80 -10.52 13.35 -13.02
CA GLN A 80 -10.15 13.28 -14.43
C GLN A 80 -10.60 11.94 -15.02
N GLU A 81 -11.13 11.94 -16.25
CA GLU A 81 -11.65 10.70 -16.86
C GLU A 81 -10.55 9.73 -17.33
N SER A 82 -9.33 10.22 -17.56
CA SER A 82 -8.20 9.44 -18.09
C SER A 82 -6.92 9.70 -17.31
N ALA A 83 -5.93 8.80 -17.48
CA ALA A 83 -4.60 8.94 -16.89
C ALA A 83 -3.64 9.82 -17.72
N GLU A 84 -4.09 10.38 -18.84
CA GLU A 84 -3.24 11.15 -19.75
C GLU A 84 -2.72 12.42 -19.08
N GLY A 85 -1.41 12.65 -19.20
CA GLY A 85 -0.73 13.80 -18.59
C GLY A 85 -0.50 13.70 -17.08
N LEU A 86 -0.95 12.62 -16.43
CA LEU A 86 -0.71 12.37 -15.01
C LEU A 86 0.59 11.61 -14.78
N ASN A 87 1.30 11.93 -13.70
CA ASN A 87 2.43 11.13 -13.24
C ASN A 87 1.98 9.97 -12.34
N ALA A 88 0.97 10.21 -11.52
CA ALA A 88 0.33 9.21 -10.68
C ALA A 88 -1.18 9.46 -10.62
N ALA A 89 -1.97 8.43 -10.37
CA ALA A 89 -3.43 8.55 -10.29
C ALA A 89 -3.99 7.63 -9.21
N PHE A 90 -4.99 8.12 -8.49
CA PHE A 90 -5.80 7.31 -7.60
C PHE A 90 -6.94 6.65 -8.37
N ILE A 91 -7.12 5.34 -8.19
CA ILE A 91 -8.17 4.57 -8.86
C ILE A 91 -8.79 3.54 -7.92
N GLY A 92 -10.12 3.43 -7.89
CA GLY A 92 -10.81 2.42 -7.11
C GLY A 92 -11.15 1.15 -7.90
N VAL A 93 -11.11 -0.01 -7.25
CA VAL A 93 -11.58 -1.29 -7.84
C VAL A 93 -12.54 -1.99 -6.87
N PRO A 94 -13.85 -1.67 -6.90
CA PRO A 94 -14.81 -2.14 -5.90
C PRO A 94 -15.28 -3.59 -6.16
N LEU A 95 -14.42 -4.57 -5.89
CA LEU A 95 -14.67 -6.01 -6.05
C LEU A 95 -14.64 -6.73 -4.69
N ASP A 96 -15.55 -7.68 -4.42
CA ASP A 96 -15.41 -8.60 -3.27
C ASP A 96 -15.94 -10.02 -3.58
N THR A 97 -16.17 -10.31 -4.86
CA THR A 97 -16.73 -11.59 -5.29
C THR A 97 -15.71 -12.72 -5.24
N GLY A 98 -14.42 -12.41 -5.00
CA GLY A 98 -13.36 -13.37 -4.78
C GLY A 98 -13.10 -13.66 -3.29
N THR A 99 -13.76 -12.97 -2.35
CA THR A 99 -13.59 -13.18 -0.91
C THR A 99 -14.13 -14.54 -0.46
N SER A 100 -13.40 -15.23 0.42
CA SER A 100 -13.75 -16.57 0.92
C SER A 100 -14.61 -16.59 2.19
N ASN A 101 -14.57 -15.54 3.00
CA ASN A 101 -15.22 -15.50 4.31
C ASN A 101 -16.25 -14.37 4.41
N ARG A 102 -15.82 -13.19 4.87
CA ARG A 102 -16.71 -12.06 5.12
C ARG A 102 -16.69 -11.11 3.92
N PRO A 103 -17.75 -11.06 3.10
CA PRO A 103 -17.85 -10.04 2.08
C PRO A 103 -17.97 -8.67 2.75
N GLY A 104 -17.55 -7.62 2.05
CA GLY A 104 -17.57 -6.28 2.63
C GLY A 104 -16.60 -5.31 2.02
N ALA A 105 -15.54 -5.79 1.37
CA ALA A 105 -14.60 -4.93 0.64
C ALA A 105 -15.32 -4.11 -0.45
N ARG A 106 -16.44 -4.63 -1.00
CA ARG A 106 -17.37 -3.85 -1.82
C ARG A 106 -18.55 -3.25 -1.03
N GLN A 107 -19.06 -3.88 0.04
CA GLN A 107 -20.33 -3.47 0.68
C GLN A 107 -20.18 -3.15 2.18
N GLY A 108 -20.51 -1.92 2.58
CA GLY A 108 -20.71 -1.49 3.97
C GLY A 108 -22.19 -1.53 4.43
N HIS A 109 -22.43 -1.72 5.73
CA HIS A 109 -23.72 -1.37 6.36
C HIS A 109 -23.83 0.16 6.27
N CYS A 110 -24.83 0.68 5.52
CA CYS A 110 -24.93 2.04 4.94
C CYS A 110 -24.44 2.26 3.48
N ARG A 111 -24.30 1.21 2.65
CA ARG A 111 -24.08 1.34 1.17
C ARG A 111 -22.74 1.97 0.75
N ILE A 112 -21.75 2.04 1.64
CA ILE A 112 -20.43 2.61 1.36
C ILE A 112 -19.49 1.47 0.91
N PHE A 113 -18.84 1.65 -0.25
CA PHE A 113 -17.90 0.69 -0.86
C PHE A 113 -16.47 1.01 -0.37
N GLY A 114 -15.56 0.04 -0.23
CA GLY A 114 -14.19 0.26 0.28
C GLY A 114 -13.51 1.51 -0.30
N PRO A 115 -13.40 1.64 -1.64
CA PRO A 115 -12.83 2.83 -2.28
C PRO A 115 -13.56 4.14 -1.95
N ARG A 116 -14.89 4.11 -1.75
CA ARG A 116 -15.66 5.30 -1.36
C ARG A 116 -15.41 5.70 0.09
N HIS A 117 -15.27 4.73 0.99
CA HIS A 117 -15.01 5.01 2.40
C HIS A 117 -13.63 5.63 2.59
N ILE A 118 -12.62 5.08 1.92
CA ILE A 118 -11.25 5.63 1.96
C ILE A 118 -11.24 7.06 1.39
N ARG A 119 -11.95 7.32 0.27
CA ARG A 119 -12.08 8.69 -0.25
C ARG A 119 -12.69 9.65 0.77
N ALA A 120 -13.76 9.25 1.45
CA ALA A 120 -14.41 10.07 2.47
C ALA A 120 -13.46 10.41 3.63
N GLU A 121 -12.77 9.41 4.18
CA GLU A 121 -11.85 9.61 5.32
C GLU A 121 -10.55 10.33 4.93
N SER A 122 -10.22 10.41 3.64
CA SER A 122 -9.03 11.12 3.15
C SER A 122 -9.11 12.65 3.27
N ALA A 123 -10.29 13.24 3.52
CA ALA A 123 -10.50 14.69 3.55
C ALA A 123 -9.70 15.43 4.64
N MET A 124 -9.24 14.72 5.66
CA MET A 124 -8.41 15.25 6.75
C MET A 124 -6.91 15.34 6.42
N ILE A 125 -6.47 14.64 5.38
CA ILE A 125 -5.06 14.58 4.98
C ILE A 125 -4.60 15.97 4.48
N ARG A 126 -3.32 16.28 4.71
CA ARG A 126 -2.68 17.56 4.36
C ARG A 126 -1.73 17.38 3.18
N ARG A 127 -1.31 18.51 2.61
CA ARG A 127 -0.47 18.54 1.40
C ARG A 127 0.96 18.02 1.59
N TYR A 128 1.50 18.13 2.80
CA TYR A 128 2.91 17.89 3.09
C TYR A 128 3.07 16.83 4.18
N ASN A 129 4.06 15.95 3.99
CA ASN A 129 4.47 15.02 5.03
C ASN A 129 5.48 15.71 5.95
N ALA A 130 5.10 16.01 7.19
CA ALA A 130 5.96 16.74 8.12
C ALA A 130 7.21 15.95 8.54
N THR A 131 7.13 14.61 8.55
CA THR A 131 8.22 13.75 9.03
C THR A 131 9.26 13.52 7.94
N THR A 132 8.83 13.14 6.73
CA THR A 132 9.75 12.88 5.60
C THR A 132 10.04 14.13 4.77
N ARG A 133 9.33 15.23 5.05
CA ARG A 133 9.34 16.49 4.29
C ARG A 133 8.90 16.33 2.83
N ALA A 134 8.26 15.21 2.46
CA ALA A 134 7.80 14.97 1.11
C ALA A 134 6.65 15.91 0.71
N ALA A 135 6.73 16.46 -0.50
CA ALA A 135 5.74 17.35 -1.10
C ALA A 135 5.23 16.77 -2.44
N PRO A 136 4.39 15.72 -2.42
CA PRO A 136 4.00 15.00 -3.64
C PRO A 136 3.25 15.90 -4.64
N TYR A 137 2.32 16.74 -4.18
CA TYR A 137 1.53 17.65 -5.02
C TYR A 137 2.32 18.83 -5.60
N ASN A 138 3.58 19.00 -5.20
CA ASN A 138 4.49 19.98 -5.79
C ASN A 138 5.53 19.31 -6.71
N SER A 139 5.49 17.98 -6.81
CA SER A 139 6.47 17.18 -7.54
C SER A 139 5.84 16.40 -8.70
N LEU A 140 4.59 15.95 -8.52
CA LEU A 140 3.86 15.08 -9.46
C LEU A 140 2.50 15.69 -9.79
N VAL A 141 2.05 15.52 -11.03
CA VAL A 141 0.67 15.79 -11.43
C VAL A 141 -0.17 14.57 -11.06
N VAL A 142 -1.09 14.74 -10.09
CA VAL A 142 -1.91 13.66 -9.51
C VAL A 142 -3.38 13.99 -9.61
N ALA A 143 -4.23 13.02 -9.95
CA ALA A 143 -5.69 13.18 -9.94
C ALA A 143 -6.38 11.91 -9.45
N ASP A 144 -7.67 12.01 -9.13
CA ASP A 144 -8.54 10.84 -8.94
C ASP A 144 -9.21 10.51 -10.28
N ILE A 145 -9.05 9.29 -10.76
CA ILE A 145 -9.61 8.84 -12.04
C ILE A 145 -10.87 7.98 -11.88
N GLY A 146 -11.45 7.97 -10.68
CA GLY A 146 -12.69 7.25 -10.39
C GLY A 146 -12.44 5.76 -10.17
N ASP A 147 -13.36 4.93 -10.66
CA ASP A 147 -13.39 3.50 -10.39
C ASP A 147 -13.39 2.67 -11.67
N VAL A 148 -12.80 1.47 -11.62
CA VAL A 148 -12.96 0.47 -12.68
C VAL A 148 -14.40 -0.06 -12.67
N ASN A 149 -15.05 -0.04 -13.82
CA ASN A 149 -16.40 -0.60 -13.98
C ASN A 149 -16.38 -2.15 -14.02
N VAL A 150 -16.26 -2.77 -12.84
CA VAL A 150 -16.22 -4.23 -12.65
C VAL A 150 -17.53 -4.91 -13.03
N ASN A 151 -17.50 -6.23 -13.22
CA ASN A 151 -18.70 -7.06 -13.40
C ASN A 151 -19.02 -7.83 -12.11
N LEU A 152 -20.09 -7.41 -11.43
CA LEU A 152 -20.50 -7.99 -10.14
C LEU A 152 -20.99 -9.43 -10.22
N TYR A 153 -21.22 -9.97 -11.42
CA TYR A 153 -21.80 -11.30 -11.64
C TYR A 153 -20.81 -12.28 -12.27
N ASP A 154 -19.65 -11.81 -12.73
CA ASP A 154 -18.67 -12.63 -13.44
C ASP A 154 -17.25 -12.15 -13.09
N LEU A 155 -16.59 -12.92 -12.20
CA LEU A 155 -15.25 -12.61 -11.71
C LEU A 155 -14.21 -12.60 -12.84
N LYS A 156 -14.32 -13.50 -13.82
CA LYS A 156 -13.37 -13.59 -14.93
C LYS A 156 -13.48 -12.35 -15.83
N LYS A 157 -14.71 -11.89 -16.10
CA LYS A 157 -14.93 -10.61 -16.79
C LYS A 157 -14.45 -9.41 -15.98
N SER A 158 -14.58 -9.44 -14.66
CA SER A 158 -13.99 -8.41 -13.79
C SER A 158 -12.47 -8.36 -13.93
N CYS A 159 -11.78 -9.50 -13.83
CA CYS A 159 -10.33 -9.56 -14.04
C CYS A 159 -9.92 -9.03 -15.41
N GLN A 160 -10.65 -9.38 -16.48
CA GLN A 160 -10.39 -8.86 -17.82
C GLN A 160 -10.50 -7.33 -17.86
N ARG A 161 -11.61 -6.76 -17.35
CA ARG A 161 -11.82 -5.30 -17.35
C ARG A 161 -10.80 -4.54 -16.51
N ILE A 162 -10.38 -5.12 -15.38
CA ILE A 162 -9.31 -4.56 -14.55
C ILE A 162 -8.02 -4.52 -15.35
N ARG A 163 -7.59 -5.63 -15.94
CA ARG A 163 -6.37 -5.68 -16.76
C ARG A 163 -6.39 -4.64 -17.89
N GLU A 164 -7.48 -4.55 -18.63
CA GLU A 164 -7.64 -3.59 -19.74
C GLU A 164 -7.57 -2.12 -19.27
N ALA A 165 -8.14 -1.81 -18.11
CA ALA A 165 -8.06 -0.46 -17.54
C ALA A 165 -6.61 -0.11 -17.15
N TYR A 166 -5.90 -1.04 -16.50
CA TYR A 166 -4.53 -0.82 -16.05
C TYR A 166 -3.52 -0.78 -17.19
N GLN A 167 -3.74 -1.55 -18.28
CA GLN A 167 -2.97 -1.43 -19.51
C GLN A 167 -3.02 0.01 -20.06
N LYS A 168 -4.20 0.65 -20.06
CA LYS A 168 -4.35 2.05 -20.50
C LYS A 168 -3.66 3.03 -19.57
N ILE A 169 -3.86 2.88 -18.26
CA ILE A 169 -3.28 3.78 -17.24
C ILE A 169 -1.75 3.72 -17.27
N MET A 170 -1.21 2.50 -17.21
CA MET A 170 0.23 2.31 -17.24
C MET A 170 0.78 2.66 -18.63
N GLY A 171 0.07 2.38 -19.72
CA GLY A 171 0.45 2.77 -21.09
C GLY A 171 0.63 4.28 -21.26
N ALA A 172 -0.18 5.09 -20.55
CA ALA A 172 -0.04 6.55 -20.51
C ALA A 172 1.20 7.05 -19.71
N GLY A 173 1.97 6.15 -19.10
CA GLY A 173 3.12 6.50 -18.25
C GLY A 173 2.75 6.85 -16.81
N CYS A 174 1.50 6.68 -16.41
CA CYS A 174 1.00 6.98 -15.07
C CYS A 174 1.23 5.81 -14.10
N VAL A 175 1.64 6.12 -12.87
CA VAL A 175 1.76 5.14 -11.77
C VAL A 175 0.41 5.04 -11.03
N PRO A 176 -0.27 3.87 -11.02
CA PRO A 176 -1.53 3.72 -10.31
C PRO A 176 -1.32 3.55 -8.79
N LEU A 177 -2.16 4.25 -8.01
CA LEU A 177 -2.35 4.10 -6.58
C LEU A 177 -3.78 3.60 -6.34
N THR A 178 -3.92 2.30 -6.13
CA THR A 178 -5.21 1.62 -6.17
C THR A 178 -5.86 1.58 -4.79
N LEU A 179 -7.12 1.99 -4.74
CA LEU A 179 -8.02 1.75 -3.63
C LEU A 179 -8.76 0.45 -3.89
N GLY A 180 -8.46 -0.56 -3.09
CA GLY A 180 -8.88 -1.92 -3.38
C GLY A 180 -10.33 -2.23 -3.02
N GLY A 181 -10.76 -3.34 -3.60
CA GLY A 181 -11.68 -4.29 -3.01
C GLY A 181 -10.85 -5.46 -2.50
N ASP A 182 -11.31 -6.69 -2.72
CA ASP A 182 -10.59 -7.90 -2.30
C ASP A 182 -9.25 -8.09 -3.04
N HIS A 183 -8.36 -8.91 -2.49
CA HIS A 183 -6.99 -9.10 -2.99
C HIS A 183 -6.93 -9.78 -4.38
N THR A 184 -8.06 -10.27 -4.93
CA THR A 184 -8.11 -10.82 -6.29
C THR A 184 -7.77 -9.76 -7.35
N ILE A 185 -8.00 -8.48 -7.06
CA ILE A 185 -7.76 -7.38 -8.01
C ILE A 185 -6.28 -7.23 -8.38
N THR A 186 -5.36 -7.63 -7.51
CA THR A 186 -3.92 -7.43 -7.71
C THR A 186 -3.38 -8.33 -8.82
N TYR A 187 -3.98 -9.51 -9.04
CA TYR A 187 -3.60 -10.42 -10.13
C TYR A 187 -3.72 -9.79 -11.54
N PRO A 188 -4.90 -9.30 -11.98
CA PRO A 188 -5.03 -8.63 -13.28
C PRO A 188 -4.25 -7.30 -13.37
N ILE A 189 -3.98 -6.63 -12.24
CA ILE A 189 -3.12 -5.44 -12.21
C ILE A 189 -1.66 -5.83 -12.50
N LEU A 190 -1.15 -6.90 -11.88
CA LEU A 190 0.19 -7.40 -12.12
C LEU A 190 0.37 -7.96 -13.53
N GLN A 191 -0.68 -8.49 -14.16
CA GLN A 191 -0.65 -8.84 -15.59
C GLN A 191 -0.34 -7.61 -16.44
N ALA A 192 -1.04 -6.49 -16.21
CA ALA A 192 -0.79 -5.22 -16.93
C ALA A 192 0.59 -4.62 -16.60
N ALA A 193 1.03 -4.72 -15.34
CA ALA A 193 2.34 -4.25 -14.92
C ALA A 193 3.48 -5.02 -15.61
N ALA A 194 3.38 -6.34 -15.64
CA ALA A 194 4.38 -7.22 -16.24
C ALA A 194 4.43 -7.07 -17.76
N GLU A 195 3.29 -6.82 -18.42
CA GLU A 195 3.25 -6.53 -19.86
C GLU A 195 4.05 -5.27 -20.22
N LYS A 196 3.95 -4.21 -19.40
CA LYS A 196 4.68 -2.96 -19.65
C LYS A 196 6.14 -3.02 -19.20
N HIS A 197 6.43 -3.63 -18.06
CA HIS A 197 7.71 -3.51 -17.37
C HIS A 197 8.54 -4.80 -17.37
N GLY A 198 8.01 -5.91 -17.90
CA GLY A 198 8.54 -7.24 -17.63
C GLY A 198 8.25 -7.70 -16.19
N PRO A 199 8.72 -8.90 -15.78
CA PRO A 199 8.47 -9.42 -14.44
C PRO A 199 8.92 -8.46 -13.34
N VAL A 200 7.98 -8.07 -12.46
CA VAL A 200 8.21 -7.06 -11.43
C VAL A 200 8.66 -7.70 -10.11
N GLY A 201 9.35 -6.92 -9.28
CA GLY A 201 9.53 -7.28 -7.86
C GLY A 201 8.24 -7.03 -7.09
N LEU A 202 8.04 -7.73 -5.98
CA LEU A 202 6.84 -7.59 -5.14
C LEU A 202 7.24 -7.39 -3.68
N ILE A 203 6.75 -6.29 -3.11
CA ILE A 203 6.66 -6.11 -1.66
C ILE A 203 5.20 -6.33 -1.30
N HIS A 204 4.94 -7.37 -0.52
CA HIS A 204 3.59 -7.78 -0.15
C HIS A 204 3.46 -7.72 1.37
N VAL A 205 2.57 -6.86 1.87
CA VAL A 205 2.28 -6.73 3.31
C VAL A 205 0.90 -7.28 3.59
N ASP A 206 0.81 -8.35 4.38
CA ASP A 206 -0.43 -9.14 4.54
C ASP A 206 -0.30 -10.08 5.75
N ALA A 207 -1.41 -10.52 6.34
CA ALA A 207 -1.42 -11.66 7.26
C ALA A 207 -1.33 -13.01 6.53
N HIS A 208 -1.77 -13.08 5.27
CA HIS A 208 -1.93 -14.27 4.45
C HIS A 208 -0.91 -14.32 3.30
N THR A 209 -0.56 -15.53 2.86
CA THR A 209 0.44 -15.65 1.77
C THR A 209 -0.15 -15.43 0.39
N ASP A 210 -1.45 -15.68 0.21
CA ASP A 210 -2.17 -15.53 -1.07
C ASP A 210 -1.56 -16.32 -2.24
N THR A 211 -0.98 -17.45 -1.89
CA THR A 211 -0.30 -18.40 -2.79
C THR A 211 -0.99 -19.76 -2.83
N GLY A 212 -2.29 -19.83 -2.51
CA GLY A 212 -3.07 -21.06 -2.60
C GLY A 212 -3.08 -21.63 -4.02
N GLU A 213 -3.32 -22.93 -4.16
CA GLU A 213 -3.49 -23.57 -5.47
C GLU A 213 -4.92 -23.36 -6.00
N GLN A 214 -5.92 -23.74 -5.23
CA GLN A 214 -7.33 -23.60 -5.60
C GLN A 214 -8.21 -23.75 -4.36
N ALA A 215 -9.45 -23.23 -4.44
CA ALA A 215 -10.49 -23.47 -3.45
C ALA A 215 -11.77 -23.87 -4.18
N LEU A 216 -12.43 -24.93 -3.69
CA LEU A 216 -13.70 -25.43 -4.24
C LEU A 216 -13.68 -25.68 -5.77
N GLY A 217 -12.50 -26.01 -6.33
CA GLY A 217 -12.31 -26.24 -7.77
C GLY A 217 -12.00 -24.98 -8.59
N GLU A 218 -12.04 -23.79 -7.99
CA GLU A 218 -11.72 -22.52 -8.66
C GLU A 218 -10.32 -22.04 -8.33
N LYS A 219 -9.63 -21.53 -9.36
CA LYS A 219 -8.23 -21.09 -9.30
C LYS A 219 -8.06 -19.58 -9.09
N ILE A 220 -9.13 -18.80 -9.23
CA ILE A 220 -9.10 -17.33 -9.18
C ILE A 220 -10.02 -16.90 -8.04
N TYR A 221 -9.41 -16.50 -6.93
CA TYR A 221 -10.05 -15.89 -5.76
C TYR A 221 -8.97 -15.22 -4.90
N HIS A 222 -9.35 -14.48 -3.86
CA HIS A 222 -8.46 -13.58 -3.13
C HIS A 222 -7.24 -14.26 -2.48
N GLY A 223 -7.32 -15.55 -2.13
CA GLY A 223 -6.19 -16.31 -1.56
C GLY A 223 -5.23 -16.97 -2.57
N THR A 224 -5.34 -16.66 -3.86
CA THR A 224 -4.50 -17.25 -4.94
C THR A 224 -3.77 -16.30 -5.89
N PRO A 225 -3.91 -14.95 -5.83
CA PRO A 225 -3.44 -14.06 -6.88
C PRO A 225 -1.94 -14.24 -7.14
N PHE A 226 -1.12 -14.36 -6.10
CA PHE A 226 0.34 -14.45 -6.27
C PHE A 226 0.79 -15.82 -6.77
N ARG A 227 0.03 -16.89 -6.50
CA ARG A 227 0.29 -18.18 -7.14
C ARG A 227 0.09 -18.09 -8.65
N ARG A 228 -1.00 -17.47 -9.10
CA ARG A 228 -1.26 -17.20 -10.53
C ARG A 228 -0.15 -16.35 -11.14
N CYS A 229 0.29 -15.32 -10.43
CA CYS A 229 1.37 -14.44 -10.90
C CYS A 229 2.70 -15.18 -11.07
N VAL A 230 3.04 -16.12 -10.18
CA VAL A 230 4.24 -16.96 -10.31
C VAL A 230 4.10 -17.94 -11.47
N ASP A 231 2.95 -18.62 -11.58
CA ASP A 231 2.70 -19.60 -12.64
C ASP A 231 2.76 -18.95 -14.05
N GLU A 232 2.38 -17.67 -14.17
CA GLU A 232 2.44 -16.88 -15.41
C GLU A 232 3.75 -16.09 -15.60
N GLY A 233 4.69 -16.16 -14.66
CA GLY A 233 5.96 -15.45 -14.76
C GLY A 233 5.84 -13.92 -14.66
N LEU A 234 4.80 -13.40 -14.01
CA LEU A 234 4.57 -11.96 -13.82
C LEU A 234 5.49 -11.35 -12.76
N LEU A 235 6.03 -12.20 -11.87
CA LEU A 235 6.91 -11.80 -10.77
C LEU A 235 8.33 -12.32 -10.98
N ASP A 236 9.32 -11.49 -10.65
CA ASP A 236 10.68 -11.96 -10.45
C ASP A 236 10.79 -12.61 -9.07
N CYS A 237 10.70 -13.94 -9.01
CA CYS A 237 10.69 -14.71 -7.76
C CYS A 237 11.91 -14.50 -6.86
N LYS A 238 13.01 -13.92 -7.36
CA LYS A 238 14.17 -13.55 -6.53
C LYS A 238 13.96 -12.23 -5.78
N ARG A 239 13.00 -11.41 -6.23
CA ARG A 239 12.67 -10.07 -5.72
C ARG A 239 11.23 -10.03 -5.21
N VAL A 240 10.86 -11.03 -4.40
CA VAL A 240 9.57 -11.07 -3.70
C VAL A 240 9.83 -11.13 -2.20
N VAL A 241 9.15 -10.27 -1.44
CA VAL A 241 9.12 -10.30 0.02
C VAL A 241 7.68 -10.24 0.52
N GLN A 242 7.39 -11.03 1.53
CA GLN A 242 6.13 -10.98 2.27
C GLN A 242 6.41 -10.58 3.71
N ILE A 243 5.64 -9.62 4.23
CA ILE A 243 5.83 -9.03 5.54
C ILE A 243 4.50 -9.06 6.29
N GLY A 244 4.49 -9.54 7.53
CA GLY A 244 3.26 -9.59 8.36
C GLY A 244 2.57 -10.95 8.40
N ILE A 245 3.02 -11.93 7.59
CA ILE A 245 2.43 -13.27 7.50
C ILE A 245 2.30 -13.92 8.89
N ARG A 246 1.08 -14.33 9.24
CA ARG A 246 0.76 -14.93 10.54
C ARG A 246 -0.53 -15.75 10.50
N GLY A 247 -0.75 -16.51 11.57
CA GLY A 247 -1.70 -17.63 11.65
C GLY A 247 -1.02 -18.78 12.37
N SER A 248 -1.19 -20.03 11.94
CA SER A 248 -0.40 -21.17 12.44
C SER A 248 1.10 -21.15 12.06
N CYS A 249 1.74 -19.97 12.03
CA CYS A 249 3.19 -19.74 11.93
C CYS A 249 3.59 -18.34 12.46
N TYR A 250 4.78 -18.21 13.05
CA TYR A 250 5.28 -17.02 13.79
C TYR A 250 6.55 -16.43 13.15
N ASN A 251 6.74 -15.09 13.17
CA ASN A 251 7.99 -14.38 13.59
C ASN A 251 8.18 -12.93 13.05
N CYS A 252 7.31 -11.96 13.36
CA CYS A 252 7.62 -10.53 13.11
C CYS A 252 7.17 -9.57 14.23
N TRP A 253 7.37 -9.97 15.49
CA TRP A 253 6.79 -9.26 16.64
C TRP A 253 7.66 -8.11 17.19
N LEU A 254 7.03 -6.93 17.31
CA LEU A 254 7.39 -5.81 18.20
C LEU A 254 8.82 -5.26 18.10
N LYS A 255 9.40 -5.27 16.89
CA LYS A 255 10.69 -4.62 16.59
C LYS A 255 10.50 -3.59 15.47
N SER A 256 11.32 -2.55 15.49
CA SER A 256 11.40 -1.61 14.36
C SER A 256 11.76 -2.38 13.09
N LEU A 257 11.05 -2.06 12.01
CA LEU A 257 11.24 -2.67 10.71
C LEU A 257 12.20 -1.88 9.83
N VAL A 258 12.76 -0.78 10.33
CA VAL A 258 13.77 0.01 9.60
C VAL A 258 14.97 -0.84 9.14
N PRO A 259 15.56 -1.72 9.97
CA PRO A 259 16.65 -2.60 9.52
C PRO A 259 16.20 -3.58 8.43
N LEU A 260 15.00 -4.17 8.59
CA LEU A 260 14.41 -5.08 7.60
C LEU A 260 14.24 -4.37 6.25
N MET A 261 13.76 -3.14 6.24
CA MET A 261 13.58 -2.39 4.99
C MET A 261 14.89 -2.08 4.27
N SER A 262 16.03 -2.07 4.95
CA SER A 262 17.34 -1.99 4.29
C SER A 262 17.64 -3.26 3.48
N GLU A 263 17.37 -4.43 4.06
CA GLU A 263 17.55 -5.73 3.38
C GLU A 263 16.57 -5.85 2.20
N VAL A 264 15.31 -5.44 2.41
CA VAL A 264 14.29 -5.41 1.33
C VAL A 264 14.75 -4.54 0.18
N ARG A 265 15.26 -3.32 0.43
CA ARG A 265 15.77 -2.45 -0.65
C ARG A 265 16.92 -3.09 -1.41
N GLN A 266 17.86 -3.71 -0.70
CA GLN A 266 18.98 -4.40 -1.33
C GLN A 266 18.51 -5.55 -2.23
N GLN A 267 17.50 -6.31 -1.78
CA GLN A 267 16.92 -7.39 -2.56
C GLN A 267 16.18 -6.88 -3.80
N MET A 268 15.45 -5.76 -3.69
CA MET A 268 14.67 -5.20 -4.80
C MET A 268 15.55 -4.54 -5.88
N GLY A 269 16.62 -3.87 -5.48
CA GLY A 269 17.52 -3.13 -6.38
C GLY A 269 16.80 -2.01 -7.15
N ASP A 270 17.32 -1.67 -8.33
CA ASP A 270 16.82 -0.54 -9.15
C ASP A 270 15.72 -0.94 -10.16
N LYS A 271 15.35 -2.22 -10.19
CA LYS A 271 14.36 -2.76 -11.12
C LYS A 271 12.92 -2.41 -10.68
N PRO A 272 11.93 -2.46 -11.59
CA PRO A 272 10.52 -2.24 -11.27
C PRO A 272 10.04 -3.08 -10.08
N VAL A 273 9.35 -2.44 -9.14
CA VAL A 273 8.75 -3.04 -7.93
C VAL A 273 7.29 -2.62 -7.84
N TYR A 274 6.43 -3.57 -7.49
CA TYR A 274 5.05 -3.34 -7.11
C TYR A 274 4.88 -3.53 -5.59
N LEU A 275 4.10 -2.65 -4.95
CA LEU A 275 3.76 -2.74 -3.53
C LEU A 275 2.28 -3.09 -3.39
N SER A 276 1.98 -4.29 -2.88
CA SER A 276 0.63 -4.64 -2.44
C SER A 276 0.54 -4.58 -0.92
N PHE A 277 -0.49 -3.91 -0.40
CA PHE A 277 -0.73 -3.77 1.03
C PHE A 277 -2.15 -4.21 1.39
N ASP A 278 -2.28 -5.38 1.98
CA ASP A 278 -3.50 -5.82 2.64
C ASP A 278 -3.63 -5.18 4.02
N ILE A 279 -4.77 -4.55 4.28
CA ILE A 279 -5.01 -3.89 5.56
C ILE A 279 -5.06 -4.88 6.72
N ASP A 280 -5.38 -6.16 6.46
CA ASP A 280 -5.37 -7.20 7.48
C ASP A 280 -3.97 -7.59 7.96
N GLY A 281 -2.91 -7.14 7.27
CA GLY A 281 -1.54 -7.20 7.75
C GLY A 281 -1.32 -6.41 9.05
N ILE A 282 -2.19 -5.44 9.33
CA ILE A 282 -2.23 -4.65 10.58
C ILE A 282 -3.11 -5.36 11.61
N ASP A 283 -2.76 -5.22 12.90
CA ASP A 283 -3.54 -5.83 13.98
C ASP A 283 -5.01 -5.35 13.97
N PRO A 284 -5.99 -6.23 14.24
CA PRO A 284 -7.40 -5.87 14.30
C PRO A 284 -7.75 -4.76 15.31
N SER A 285 -6.88 -4.50 16.30
CA SER A 285 -7.01 -3.34 17.19
C SER A 285 -6.89 -1.99 16.49
N PHE A 286 -6.18 -1.93 15.35
CA PHE A 286 -6.05 -0.73 14.52
C PHE A 286 -6.86 -0.82 13.22
N ALA A 287 -7.00 -2.02 12.65
CA ALA A 287 -7.71 -2.27 11.40
C ALA A 287 -8.82 -3.33 11.56
N PRO A 288 -9.88 -3.06 12.36
CA PRO A 288 -10.97 -4.02 12.55
C PRO A 288 -11.81 -4.23 11.27
N GLY A 289 -11.79 -3.27 10.35
CA GLY A 289 -12.57 -3.21 9.13
C GLY A 289 -12.04 -4.06 7.99
N THR A 290 -11.90 -5.38 8.17
CA THR A 290 -11.42 -6.31 7.14
C THR A 290 -12.18 -7.66 7.16
N GLY A 291 -12.11 -8.41 6.05
CA GLY A 291 -12.79 -9.69 5.89
C GLY A 291 -12.17 -10.86 6.67
N THR A 292 -10.85 -10.86 6.83
CA THR A 292 -10.04 -11.96 7.41
C THR A 292 -9.11 -11.46 8.53
N PRO A 293 -9.65 -10.90 9.64
CA PRO A 293 -8.80 -10.34 10.69
C PRO A 293 -7.99 -11.42 11.42
N GLU A 294 -6.67 -11.26 11.48
CA GLU A 294 -5.75 -12.13 12.21
C GLU A 294 -5.04 -11.39 13.35
N ILE A 295 -5.20 -11.88 14.58
CA ILE A 295 -4.69 -11.22 15.79
C ILE A 295 -3.16 -11.17 15.81
N GLY A 296 -2.66 -10.16 16.51
CA GLY A 296 -1.25 -9.92 16.69
C GLY A 296 -0.57 -9.50 15.37
N GLY A 297 -1.15 -8.47 14.76
CA GLY A 297 -0.61 -7.88 13.55
C GLY A 297 0.44 -6.82 13.77
N LEU A 298 0.80 -6.20 12.64
CA LEU A 298 1.64 -5.02 12.65
C LEU A 298 0.92 -3.86 13.34
N THR A 299 1.69 -3.02 14.01
CA THR A 299 1.19 -1.71 14.42
C THR A 299 1.15 -0.76 13.22
N THR A 300 0.32 0.27 13.28
CA THR A 300 0.31 1.33 12.24
C THR A 300 1.66 2.02 12.09
N HIS A 301 2.45 2.11 13.17
CA HIS A 301 3.81 2.64 13.11
C HIS A 301 4.74 1.77 12.26
N GLN A 302 4.69 0.45 12.43
CA GLN A 302 5.48 -0.50 11.63
C GLN A 302 5.05 -0.47 10.15
N ALA A 303 3.75 -0.32 9.87
CA ALA A 303 3.26 -0.11 8.50
C ALA A 303 3.87 1.14 7.84
N LEU A 304 3.95 2.25 8.59
CA LEU A 304 4.62 3.47 8.11
C LEU A 304 6.12 3.26 7.88
N GLU A 305 6.82 2.52 8.75
CA GLU A 305 8.25 2.19 8.55
C GLU A 305 8.46 1.39 7.26
N ILE A 306 7.56 0.45 6.94
CA ILE A 306 7.62 -0.34 5.70
C ILE A 306 7.46 0.59 4.49
N ILE A 307 6.36 1.36 4.43
CA ILE A 307 6.06 2.20 3.26
C ILE A 307 7.15 3.27 3.07
N ARG A 308 7.55 3.96 4.13
CA ARG A 308 8.64 4.96 4.06
C ARG A 308 9.98 4.32 3.70
N GLY A 309 10.18 3.07 4.10
CA GLY A 309 11.34 2.27 3.74
C GLY A 309 11.44 1.95 2.25
N CYS A 310 10.34 2.04 1.49
CA CYS A 310 10.34 1.90 0.03
C CYS A 310 10.91 3.11 -0.71
N ARG A 311 11.19 4.23 -0.01
CA ARG A 311 11.81 5.40 -0.62
C ARG A 311 13.13 5.03 -1.32
N GLY A 312 13.24 5.43 -2.59
CA GLY A 312 14.39 5.13 -3.44
C GLY A 312 14.22 3.90 -4.33
N LEU A 313 13.15 3.12 -4.15
CA LEU A 313 12.78 2.04 -5.07
C LEU A 313 12.07 2.56 -6.31
N ASN A 314 12.20 1.80 -7.41
CA ASN A 314 11.47 2.05 -8.63
C ASN A 314 10.04 1.47 -8.55
N LEU A 315 9.19 2.14 -7.78
CA LEU A 315 7.77 1.77 -7.62
C LEU A 315 6.99 2.07 -8.90
N VAL A 316 6.43 1.03 -9.53
CA VAL A 316 5.63 1.13 -10.77
C VAL A 316 4.12 1.06 -10.54
N GLY A 317 3.71 0.78 -9.31
CA GLY A 317 2.32 0.78 -8.87
C GLY A 317 2.22 0.37 -7.41
N CYS A 318 1.13 0.77 -6.76
CA CYS A 318 0.79 0.31 -5.42
C CYS A 318 -0.72 0.08 -5.30
N ASP A 319 -1.13 -0.86 -4.47
CA ASP A 319 -2.52 -1.02 -4.05
C ASP A 319 -2.65 -1.14 -2.52
N LEU A 320 -3.82 -0.75 -2.02
CA LEU A 320 -4.24 -0.99 -0.64
C LEU A 320 -5.62 -1.64 -0.65
N VAL A 321 -5.69 -2.88 -0.16
CA VAL A 321 -6.84 -3.80 -0.36
C VAL A 321 -7.53 -4.19 0.95
N GLU A 322 -8.65 -4.90 0.84
CA GLU A 322 -9.44 -5.52 1.92
C GLU A 322 -10.06 -4.58 2.97
N VAL A 323 -10.10 -3.27 2.72
CA VAL A 323 -10.89 -2.36 3.56
C VAL A 323 -12.38 -2.67 3.39
N ALA A 324 -13.00 -3.19 4.45
CA ALA A 324 -14.38 -3.61 4.50
C ALA A 324 -15.21 -2.70 5.46
N PRO A 325 -15.91 -1.67 4.94
CA PRO A 325 -16.61 -0.69 5.76
C PRO A 325 -17.65 -1.26 6.73
N VAL A 326 -18.27 -2.41 6.42
CA VAL A 326 -19.21 -3.12 7.30
C VAL A 326 -18.61 -3.41 8.68
N TYR A 327 -17.32 -3.67 8.74
CA TYR A 327 -16.61 -4.04 9.97
C TYR A 327 -15.85 -2.85 10.57
N ASP A 328 -15.94 -1.67 9.92
CA ASP A 328 -15.25 -0.44 10.33
C ASP A 328 -16.23 0.57 10.94
N LEU A 329 -16.80 0.24 12.10
CA LEU A 329 -17.88 1.02 12.74
C LEU A 329 -17.58 2.52 12.93
N SER A 330 -16.30 2.87 13.04
CA SER A 330 -15.84 4.24 13.31
C SER A 330 -15.15 4.92 12.12
N GLY A 331 -14.92 4.21 11.01
CA GLY A 331 -14.12 4.70 9.89
C GLY A 331 -12.60 4.66 10.12
N ASN A 332 -12.13 4.15 11.27
CA ASN A 332 -10.71 4.15 11.63
C ASN A 332 -9.84 3.30 10.68
N THR A 333 -10.39 2.22 10.13
CA THR A 333 -9.68 1.38 9.15
C THR A 333 -9.53 2.12 7.83
N ALA A 334 -10.61 2.74 7.34
CA ALA A 334 -10.58 3.57 6.14
C ALA A 334 -9.67 4.81 6.29
N LEU A 335 -9.66 5.44 7.46
CA LEU A 335 -8.73 6.52 7.80
C LEU A 335 -7.27 6.04 7.77
N THR A 336 -6.99 4.87 8.35
CA THR A 336 -5.66 4.27 8.32
C THR A 336 -5.23 4.01 6.87
N ALA A 337 -6.10 3.40 6.07
CA ALA A 337 -5.86 3.16 4.65
C ALA A 337 -5.58 4.44 3.85
N ALA A 338 -6.38 5.49 4.05
CA ALA A 338 -6.18 6.77 3.39
C ALA A 338 -4.80 7.39 3.71
N ASN A 339 -4.35 7.28 4.97
CA ASN A 339 -3.03 7.76 5.39
C ASN A 339 -1.89 6.91 4.81
N LEU A 340 -2.05 5.59 4.73
CA LEU A 340 -1.04 4.71 4.10
C LEU A 340 -0.91 5.00 2.60
N LEU A 341 -2.03 5.22 1.89
CA LEU A 341 -2.02 5.63 0.49
C LEU A 341 -1.33 7.00 0.26
N PHE A 342 -1.46 7.93 1.22
CA PHE A 342 -0.69 9.19 1.18
C PHE A 342 0.81 8.94 1.30
N GLU A 343 1.21 8.04 2.18
CA GLU A 343 2.62 7.68 2.38
C GLU A 343 3.18 6.94 1.15
N MET A 344 2.39 6.08 0.51
CA MET A 344 2.75 5.45 -0.76
C MET A 344 2.99 6.50 -1.86
N LEU A 345 2.10 7.49 -1.98
CA LEU A 345 2.29 8.62 -2.90
C LEU A 345 3.59 9.38 -2.59
N CYS A 346 3.93 9.59 -1.31
CA CYS A 346 5.13 10.33 -0.90
C CYS A 346 6.45 9.62 -1.24
N VAL A 347 6.45 8.30 -1.41
CA VAL A 347 7.65 7.52 -1.72
C VAL A 347 7.84 7.21 -3.21
N LEU A 348 6.89 7.63 -4.06
CA LEU A 348 7.00 7.44 -5.50
C LEU A 348 8.25 8.13 -6.09
N PRO A 349 8.83 7.58 -7.17
CA PRO A 349 9.91 8.23 -7.90
C PRO A 349 9.53 9.65 -8.35
N GLY A 350 10.45 10.60 -8.20
CA GLY A 350 10.26 11.99 -8.59
C GLY A 350 9.70 12.92 -7.50
N VAL A 351 9.23 12.40 -6.35
CA VAL A 351 8.78 13.24 -5.24
C VAL A 351 9.94 13.92 -4.51
N GLN A 352 9.95 15.24 -4.48
CA GLN A 352 10.96 16.03 -3.77
C GLN A 352 10.62 16.19 -2.28
N ALA A 353 11.66 16.32 -1.46
CA ALA A 353 11.54 16.72 -0.07
C ALA A 353 11.79 18.24 0.05
N CYS A 354 10.91 18.98 0.71
CA CYS A 354 10.92 20.43 0.82
C CYS A 354 11.46 20.95 2.15
#